data_AF-U3TRE0-F1
#
_entry.id   AF-U3TRE0-F1
#
_cell.length_a   1.000
_cell.length_b   1.000
_cell.length_c   1.000
_cell.angle_alpha   90.00
_cell.angle_beta   90.00
_cell.angle_gamma   90.00
#
_symmetry.space_group_name_H-M   'P 1'
#
loop_
_entity.id
_entity.type
_entity.pdbx_description
1 polymer ?
#
loop_
_entity_poly.entity_id
_entity_poly.type
_entity_poly.pdbx_seq_one_letter_code
_entity_poly.pdbx_strand_id
1 'polypeptide(L)'
;MAAALQVSAKRLALVVPAVPKLGRITRGGEMWIHQQRLTDTEFASDPKTPVTSSNVLTRLQMQCDLPGEQIDLATVRSGTLAARLATSQGLLVLDAEQQADIDTIIAAAATLPERPLLVGASGLSDALGAHLAERPSRPVLAIVGSMSAMAQQQIARLASQRDIRLIDICQLFATPAWPQAAAWQQAMLQALREGVHCVVRTTQQADQRHAIAQLCQQHQVTRQQLGERICQFLAQLTRAVCAHIQPAGLFLSGGDVAIAVAQALGASGFQIQGLVAGYVPHGVLLNSELHLPVMTKAGGFGDENTLAEAIRFIEKKSSE
;
A
#
# COMPACT_ATOMS: atom_id res chain seq x y z
N MET A 1 -30.57 -11.11 4.07
CA MET A 1 -30.58 -9.64 3.94
C MET A 1 -31.52 -8.97 4.93
N ALA A 2 -32.83 -9.27 4.94
CA ALA A 2 -33.78 -8.62 5.86
C ALA A 2 -33.38 -8.70 7.34
N ALA A 3 -32.99 -9.89 7.82
CA ALA A 3 -32.45 -10.05 9.17
C ALA A 3 -31.19 -9.21 9.43
N ALA A 4 -30.28 -9.10 8.45
CA ALA A 4 -29.06 -8.29 8.58
C ALA A 4 -29.38 -6.79 8.66
N LEU A 5 -30.36 -6.30 7.88
CA LEU A 5 -30.81 -4.91 7.94
C LEU A 5 -31.45 -4.59 9.30
N GLN A 6 -32.30 -5.50 9.80
CA GLN A 6 -32.94 -5.37 11.11
C GLN A 6 -31.93 -5.35 12.27
N VAL A 7 -30.99 -6.32 12.32
CA VAL A 7 -30.02 -6.43 13.41
C VAL A 7 -28.96 -5.33 13.37
N SER A 8 -28.56 -4.89 12.17
CA SER A 8 -27.59 -3.80 12.04
C SER A 8 -28.18 -2.40 12.31
N ALA A 9 -29.51 -2.31 12.47
CA ALA A 9 -30.27 -1.07 12.63
C ALA A 9 -29.97 -0.02 11.54
N LYS A 10 -29.59 -0.49 10.33
CA LYS A 10 -29.31 0.37 9.19
C LYS A 10 -30.59 0.70 8.45
N ARG A 11 -30.72 1.96 8.03
CA ARG A 11 -31.90 2.39 7.25
C ARG A 11 -31.86 1.98 5.77
N LEU A 12 -30.67 1.71 5.24
CA LEU A 12 -30.40 1.57 3.81
C LEU A 12 -29.48 0.37 3.55
N ALA A 13 -29.82 -0.43 2.54
CA ALA A 13 -28.98 -1.47 1.97
C ALA A 13 -28.66 -1.17 0.50
N LEU A 14 -27.38 -1.18 0.14
CA LEU A 14 -26.94 -1.09 -1.25
C LEU A 14 -26.72 -2.51 -1.78
N VAL A 15 -27.42 -2.84 -2.86
CA VAL A 15 -27.39 -4.16 -3.50
C VAL A 15 -26.65 -4.04 -4.84
N VAL A 16 -25.45 -4.62 -4.90
CA VAL A 16 -24.57 -4.62 -6.08
C VAL A 16 -24.10 -6.05 -6.37
N PRO A 17 -24.87 -6.84 -7.15
CA PRO A 17 -24.53 -8.24 -7.42
C PRO A 17 -23.46 -8.40 -8.51
N ALA A 18 -23.10 -7.32 -9.21
CA ALA A 18 -22.15 -7.34 -10.33
C ALA A 18 -20.75 -7.83 -9.92
N VAL A 19 -20.13 -8.61 -10.81
CA VAL A 19 -18.71 -8.99 -10.77
C VAL A 19 -18.14 -8.89 -12.20
N PRO A 20 -17.84 -7.68 -12.70
CA PRO A 20 -17.53 -7.44 -14.12
C PRO A 20 -16.40 -8.31 -14.67
N LYS A 21 -15.35 -8.57 -13.87
CA LYS A 21 -14.24 -9.46 -14.25
C LYS A 21 -14.65 -10.90 -14.56
N LEU A 22 -15.81 -11.34 -14.08
CA LEU A 22 -16.40 -12.65 -14.36
C LEU A 22 -17.54 -12.58 -15.39
N GLY A 23 -17.66 -11.47 -16.13
CA GLY A 23 -18.72 -11.25 -17.11
C GLY A 23 -20.11 -11.05 -16.52
N ARG A 24 -20.19 -10.70 -15.23
CA ARG A 24 -21.43 -10.53 -14.46
C ARG A 24 -21.70 -9.06 -14.23
N ILE A 25 -22.77 -8.52 -14.80
CA ILE A 25 -23.12 -7.09 -14.70
C ILE A 25 -24.59 -6.89 -14.31
N THR A 26 -24.91 -5.72 -13.78
CA THR A 26 -26.29 -5.27 -13.57
C THR A 26 -26.58 -4.11 -14.51
N ARG A 27 -27.63 -4.22 -15.31
CA ARG A 27 -28.07 -3.20 -16.28
C ARG A 27 -29.59 -3.12 -16.27
N GLY A 28 -30.13 -1.92 -16.04
CA GLY A 28 -31.57 -1.71 -15.90
C GLY A 28 -32.17 -2.52 -14.74
N GLY A 29 -31.39 -2.73 -13.67
CA GLY A 29 -31.77 -3.58 -12.54
C GLY A 29 -31.84 -5.08 -12.85
N GLU A 30 -31.53 -5.50 -14.08
CA GLU A 30 -31.44 -6.89 -14.49
C GLU A 30 -30.00 -7.39 -14.37
N MET A 31 -29.83 -8.63 -13.93
CA MET A 31 -28.54 -9.33 -13.89
C MET A 31 -28.26 -9.98 -15.25
N TRP A 32 -27.04 -9.77 -15.75
CA TRP A 32 -26.54 -10.34 -17.01
C TRP A 32 -25.26 -11.14 -16.78
N ILE A 33 -25.11 -12.23 -17.52
CA ILE A 33 -23.92 -13.08 -17.56
C ILE A 33 -23.49 -13.24 -19.01
N HIS A 34 -22.26 -12.81 -19.35
CA HIS A 34 -21.69 -12.92 -20.69
C HIS A 34 -22.65 -12.44 -21.81
N GLN A 35 -23.33 -11.32 -21.60
CA GLN A 35 -24.32 -10.69 -22.51
C GLN A 35 -25.70 -11.37 -22.58
N GLN A 36 -25.94 -12.43 -21.83
CA GLN A 36 -27.26 -13.04 -21.69
C GLN A 36 -27.90 -12.60 -20.36
N ARG A 37 -29.23 -12.46 -20.33
CA ARG A 37 -29.95 -12.28 -19.07
C ARG A 37 -29.78 -13.51 -18.19
N LEU A 38 -29.75 -13.35 -16.88
CA LEU A 38 -29.58 -14.46 -15.93
C LEU A 38 -30.58 -15.60 -16.15
N THR A 39 -31.83 -15.29 -16.51
CA THR A 39 -32.88 -16.28 -16.81
C THR A 39 -32.69 -17.03 -18.12
N ASP A 40 -31.79 -16.57 -19.00
CA ASP A 40 -31.49 -17.19 -20.29
C ASP A 40 -30.19 -18.02 -20.24
N THR A 41 -29.71 -18.31 -19.02
CA THR A 41 -28.47 -19.06 -18.75
C THR A 41 -28.77 -20.35 -17.99
N GLU A 42 -27.75 -21.19 -17.77
CA GLU A 42 -27.86 -22.43 -17.00
C GLU A 42 -28.38 -22.22 -15.57
N PHE A 43 -28.19 -21.03 -14.99
CA PHE A 43 -28.64 -20.69 -13.64
C PHE A 43 -30.17 -20.66 -13.50
N ALA A 44 -30.91 -20.47 -14.60
CA ALA A 44 -32.37 -20.55 -14.61
C ALA A 44 -32.88 -21.98 -14.37
N SER A 45 -32.09 -22.98 -14.78
CA SER A 45 -32.36 -24.42 -14.66
C SER A 45 -31.52 -25.11 -13.58
N ASP A 46 -30.91 -24.35 -12.67
CA ASP A 46 -30.10 -24.93 -11.59
C ASP A 46 -30.91 -25.97 -10.80
N PRO A 47 -30.38 -27.18 -10.56
CA PRO A 47 -31.16 -28.28 -9.99
C PRO A 47 -31.61 -28.07 -8.54
N LYS A 48 -31.04 -27.09 -7.83
CA LYS A 48 -31.35 -26.81 -6.42
C LYS A 48 -32.01 -25.45 -6.23
N THR A 49 -31.59 -24.46 -6.98
CA THR A 49 -31.91 -23.04 -6.80
C THR A 49 -32.15 -22.34 -8.13
N PRO A 50 -33.14 -22.81 -8.94
CA PRO A 50 -33.41 -22.23 -10.24
C PRO A 50 -33.80 -20.75 -10.10
N VAL A 51 -33.15 -19.90 -10.92
CA VAL A 51 -33.41 -18.47 -10.91
C VAL A 51 -34.54 -18.11 -11.87
N THR A 52 -35.64 -17.59 -11.32
CA THR A 52 -36.87 -17.30 -12.09
C THR A 52 -37.04 -15.86 -12.54
N SER A 53 -36.10 -14.96 -12.20
CA SER A 53 -36.13 -13.55 -12.62
C SER A 53 -34.72 -13.00 -12.73
N SER A 54 -34.46 -12.26 -13.81
CA SER A 54 -33.21 -11.51 -13.99
C SER A 54 -33.24 -10.18 -13.24
N ASN A 55 -34.42 -9.61 -13.00
CA ASN A 55 -34.58 -8.39 -12.21
C ASN A 55 -34.23 -8.67 -10.73
N VAL A 56 -33.18 -8.01 -10.24
CA VAL A 56 -32.60 -8.23 -8.92
C VAL A 56 -33.59 -7.83 -7.82
N LEU A 57 -34.27 -6.69 -7.98
CA LEU A 57 -35.22 -6.21 -6.99
C LEU A 57 -36.42 -7.16 -6.88
N THR A 58 -36.99 -7.59 -8.02
CA THR A 58 -38.06 -8.58 -8.05
C THR A 58 -37.64 -9.90 -7.38
N ARG A 59 -36.40 -10.36 -7.61
CA ARG A 59 -35.86 -11.57 -6.94
C ARG A 59 -35.83 -11.42 -5.42
N LEU A 60 -35.41 -10.26 -4.92
CA LEU A 60 -35.34 -10.00 -3.48
C LEU A 60 -36.72 -9.86 -2.84
N GLN A 61 -37.67 -9.24 -3.56
CA GLN A 61 -39.04 -9.03 -3.08
C GLN A 61 -39.85 -10.32 -3.00
N MET A 62 -39.51 -11.35 -3.79
CA MET A 62 -40.09 -12.68 -3.62
C MET A 62 -39.71 -13.37 -2.30
N GLN A 63 -38.71 -12.85 -1.58
CA GLN A 63 -38.19 -13.43 -0.34
C GLN A 63 -38.40 -12.53 0.89
N CYS A 64 -38.78 -11.27 0.71
CA CYS A 64 -39.06 -10.33 1.80
C CYS A 64 -39.87 -9.12 1.33
N ASP A 65 -40.63 -8.52 2.25
CA ASP A 65 -41.49 -7.35 1.98
C ASP A 65 -40.76 -6.00 2.14
N LEU A 66 -39.45 -5.97 1.93
CA LEU A 66 -38.68 -4.72 2.05
C LEU A 66 -38.94 -3.82 0.83
N PRO A 67 -39.24 -2.52 1.04
CA PRO A 67 -39.35 -1.57 -0.06
C PRO A 67 -37.98 -1.40 -0.71
N GLY A 68 -37.97 -1.17 -2.02
CA GLY A 68 -36.74 -0.92 -2.73
C GLY A 68 -36.92 -0.23 -4.06
N GLU A 69 -35.82 0.34 -4.54
CA GLU A 69 -35.74 1.07 -5.79
C GLU A 69 -34.50 0.62 -6.57
N GLN A 70 -34.45 1.00 -7.85
CA GLN A 70 -33.32 0.74 -8.73
C GLN A 70 -32.65 2.07 -9.10
N ILE A 71 -31.32 2.08 -9.11
CA ILE A 71 -30.50 3.21 -9.56
C ILE A 71 -29.81 2.78 -10.85
N ASP A 72 -30.11 3.50 -11.92
CA ASP A 72 -29.53 3.25 -13.24
C ASP A 72 -28.05 3.63 -13.32
N LEU A 73 -27.38 3.10 -14.34
CA LEU A 73 -25.96 3.33 -14.55
C LEU A 73 -25.61 4.81 -14.77
N ALA A 74 -26.53 5.56 -15.38
CA ALA A 74 -26.36 7.00 -15.61
C ALA A 74 -26.26 7.76 -14.27
N THR A 75 -27.11 7.43 -13.31
CA THR A 75 -27.11 8.01 -11.97
C THR A 75 -25.91 7.55 -11.15
N VAL A 76 -25.45 6.29 -11.31
CA VAL A 76 -24.21 5.83 -10.66
C VAL A 76 -23.02 6.69 -11.10
N ARG A 77 -22.99 7.11 -12.37
CA ARG A 77 -21.89 7.88 -12.97
C ARG A 77 -22.09 9.40 -12.95
N SER A 78 -23.23 9.91 -12.51
CA SER A 78 -23.61 11.34 -12.62
C SER A 78 -22.91 12.27 -11.62
N GLY A 79 -22.11 11.74 -10.69
CA GLY A 79 -21.54 12.49 -9.56
C GLY A 79 -22.56 12.89 -8.49
N THR A 80 -23.86 12.65 -8.70
CA THR A 80 -24.93 12.93 -7.73
C THR A 80 -25.29 11.73 -6.86
N LEU A 81 -24.62 10.59 -7.06
CA LEU A 81 -24.92 9.33 -6.37
C LEU A 81 -24.97 9.50 -4.85
N ALA A 82 -23.97 10.12 -4.22
CA ALA A 82 -23.94 10.32 -2.76
C ALA A 82 -25.18 11.07 -2.24
N ALA A 83 -25.61 12.12 -2.94
CA ALA A 83 -26.81 12.87 -2.58
C ALA A 83 -28.09 12.03 -2.75
N ARG A 84 -28.14 11.19 -3.79
CA ARG A 84 -29.25 10.24 -3.99
C ARG A 84 -29.28 9.20 -2.86
N LEU A 85 -28.13 8.62 -2.50
CA LEU A 85 -28.04 7.64 -1.42
C LEU A 85 -28.43 8.23 -0.06
N ALA A 86 -28.06 9.49 0.21
CA ALA A 86 -28.34 10.16 1.49
C ALA A 86 -29.84 10.32 1.79
N THR A 87 -30.67 10.41 0.75
CA THR A 87 -32.13 10.60 0.87
C THR A 87 -32.91 9.28 0.74
N SER A 88 -32.22 8.17 0.49
CA SER A 88 -32.84 6.87 0.22
C SER A 88 -32.97 5.99 1.47
N GLN A 89 -33.92 5.05 1.44
CA GLN A 89 -34.17 4.06 2.49
C GLN A 89 -34.54 2.71 1.88
N GLY A 90 -34.46 1.65 2.68
CA GLY A 90 -34.79 0.30 2.21
C GLY A 90 -33.69 -0.29 1.32
N LEU A 91 -34.08 -0.96 0.23
CA LEU A 91 -33.16 -1.59 -0.70
C LEU A 91 -32.89 -0.67 -1.90
N LEU A 92 -31.63 -0.42 -2.21
CA LEU A 92 -31.23 0.18 -3.48
C LEU A 92 -30.45 -0.82 -4.31
N VAL A 93 -31.02 -1.26 -5.43
CA VAL A 93 -30.28 -2.05 -6.43
C VAL A 93 -29.57 -1.08 -7.37
N LEU A 94 -28.25 -1.18 -7.47
CA LEU A 94 -27.46 -0.29 -8.31
C LEU A 94 -26.92 -1.05 -9.52
N ASP A 95 -27.06 -0.43 -10.69
CA ASP A 95 -26.42 -0.89 -11.90
C ASP A 95 -24.89 -0.76 -11.80
N ALA A 96 -24.19 -1.73 -12.39
CA ALA A 96 -22.73 -1.73 -12.48
C ALA A 96 -22.31 -2.65 -13.62
N GLU A 97 -21.56 -2.09 -14.57
CA GLU A 97 -21.05 -2.83 -15.74
C GLU A 97 -19.53 -3.01 -15.70
N GLN A 98 -18.83 -2.16 -14.95
CA GLN A 98 -17.38 -2.13 -14.83
C GLN A 98 -16.96 -2.00 -13.37
N GLN A 99 -15.71 -2.38 -13.05
CA GLN A 99 -15.18 -2.28 -11.68
C GLN A 99 -15.25 -0.84 -11.16
N ALA A 100 -14.96 0.15 -12.02
CA ALA A 100 -15.04 1.57 -11.70
C ALA A 100 -16.45 2.03 -11.25
N ASP A 101 -17.51 1.37 -11.72
CA ASP A 101 -18.88 1.66 -11.26
C ASP A 101 -19.06 1.24 -9.80
N ILE A 102 -18.55 0.06 -9.45
CA ILE A 102 -18.59 -0.47 -8.08
C ILE A 102 -17.73 0.39 -7.14
N ASP A 103 -16.56 0.82 -7.60
CA ASP A 103 -15.66 1.70 -6.85
C ASP A 103 -16.35 3.05 -6.57
N THR A 104 -17.08 3.60 -7.56
CA THR A 104 -17.90 4.82 -7.41
C THR A 104 -19.00 4.65 -6.37
N ILE A 105 -19.67 3.49 -6.35
CA ILE A 105 -20.72 3.18 -5.37
C ILE A 105 -20.13 3.12 -3.95
N ILE A 106 -18.98 2.46 -3.76
CA ILE A 106 -18.30 2.38 -2.46
C ILE A 106 -17.86 3.76 -1.98
N ALA A 107 -17.25 4.57 -2.86
CA ALA A 107 -16.83 5.92 -2.53
C ALA A 107 -18.02 6.80 -2.10
N ALA A 108 -19.14 6.75 -2.82
CA ALA A 108 -20.35 7.48 -2.47
C ALA A 108 -20.92 7.02 -1.12
N ALA A 109 -20.99 5.71 -0.88
CA ALA A 109 -21.45 5.14 0.38
C ALA A 109 -20.57 5.57 1.58
N ALA A 110 -19.27 5.71 1.37
CA ALA A 110 -18.32 6.15 2.38
C ALA A 110 -18.44 7.64 2.77
N THR A 111 -19.11 8.46 1.96
CA THR A 111 -19.39 9.87 2.34
C THR A 111 -20.64 10.03 3.22
N LEU A 112 -21.46 8.98 3.36
CA LEU A 112 -22.73 9.07 4.09
C LEU A 112 -22.53 9.16 5.61
N PRO A 113 -23.32 9.97 6.32
CA PRO A 113 -23.22 10.09 7.78
C PRO A 113 -23.52 8.76 8.48
N GLU A 114 -24.43 7.96 7.94
CA GLU A 114 -24.68 6.58 8.38
C GLU A 114 -24.24 5.61 7.28
N ARG A 115 -23.27 4.74 7.57
CA ARG A 115 -22.82 3.72 6.63
C ARG A 115 -23.95 2.73 6.33
N PRO A 116 -24.31 2.49 5.05
CA PRO A 116 -25.37 1.56 4.68
C PRO A 116 -24.90 0.11 4.85
N LEU A 117 -25.85 -0.83 4.86
CA LEU A 117 -25.55 -2.25 4.71
C LEU A 117 -25.12 -2.51 3.26
N LEU A 118 -23.95 -3.12 3.06
CA LEU A 118 -23.48 -3.52 1.74
C LEU A 118 -23.89 -4.97 1.45
N VAL A 119 -24.54 -5.19 0.31
CA VAL A 119 -25.04 -6.50 -0.12
C VAL A 119 -24.57 -6.72 -1.56
N GLY A 120 -23.80 -7.77 -1.79
CA GLY A 120 -23.26 -8.02 -3.12
C GLY A 120 -22.42 -9.28 -3.18
N ALA A 121 -21.82 -9.51 -4.34
CA ALA A 121 -20.85 -10.57 -4.56
C ALA A 121 -19.41 -10.06 -4.38
N SER A 122 -18.41 -10.83 -4.84
CA SER A 122 -16.99 -10.51 -4.66
C SER A 122 -16.58 -9.16 -5.26
N GLY A 123 -17.24 -8.68 -6.32
CA GLY A 123 -16.94 -7.36 -6.90
C GLY A 123 -17.08 -6.22 -5.90
N LEU A 124 -18.10 -6.29 -5.04
CA LEU A 124 -18.36 -5.29 -4.00
C LEU A 124 -17.38 -5.42 -2.82
N SER A 125 -17.06 -6.64 -2.39
CA SER A 125 -16.08 -6.85 -1.31
C SER A 125 -14.67 -6.43 -1.72
N ASP A 126 -14.29 -6.69 -2.99
CA ASP A 126 -12.99 -6.27 -3.54
C ASP A 126 -12.89 -4.74 -3.56
N ALA A 127 -13.93 -4.05 -4.03
CA ALA A 127 -14.00 -2.58 -4.04
C ALA A 127 -13.95 -1.98 -2.62
N LEU A 128 -14.68 -2.58 -1.67
CA LEU A 128 -14.62 -2.15 -0.26
C LEU A 128 -13.21 -2.33 0.32
N GLY A 129 -12.58 -3.48 0.06
CA GLY A 129 -11.21 -3.76 0.51
C GLY A 129 -10.22 -2.74 -0.04
N ALA A 130 -10.30 -2.43 -1.33
CA ALA A 130 -9.46 -1.41 -1.98
C ALA A 130 -9.68 -0.03 -1.34
N HIS A 131 -10.93 0.39 -1.13
CA HIS A 131 -11.23 1.69 -0.53
C HIS A 131 -10.79 1.79 0.94
N LEU A 132 -10.91 0.73 1.73
CA LEU A 132 -10.40 0.71 3.11
C LEU A 132 -8.87 0.68 3.15
N ALA A 133 -8.23 0.10 2.13
CA ALA A 133 -6.79 0.11 1.94
C ALA A 133 -6.26 1.49 1.49
N GLU A 134 -7.11 2.43 1.03
CA GLU A 134 -6.76 3.85 0.78
C GLU A 134 -6.49 4.64 2.08
N ARG A 135 -5.97 3.98 3.13
CA ARG A 135 -5.14 4.69 4.10
C ARG A 135 -3.84 5.02 3.40
N PRO A 136 -3.35 6.27 3.42
CA PRO A 136 -2.03 6.57 2.86
C PRO A 136 -1.03 5.63 3.53
N SER A 137 -0.45 4.72 2.74
CA SER A 137 0.55 3.78 3.25
C SER A 137 1.62 4.64 3.89
N ARG A 138 1.93 4.43 5.18
CA ARG A 138 3.04 5.14 5.80
C ARG A 138 4.27 4.88 4.92
N PRO A 139 5.08 5.89 4.61
CA PRO A 139 6.16 5.70 3.66
C PRO A 139 7.23 4.75 4.21
N VAL A 140 7.90 4.02 3.33
CA VAL A 140 9.12 3.27 3.64
C VAL A 140 10.29 4.25 3.78
N LEU A 141 11.15 4.00 4.77
CA LEU A 141 12.47 4.62 4.87
C LEU A 141 13.54 3.61 4.43
N ALA A 142 14.20 3.89 3.32
CA ALA A 142 15.29 3.08 2.80
C ALA A 142 16.64 3.72 3.11
N ILE A 143 17.56 2.98 3.74
CA ILE A 143 18.93 3.41 4.03
C ILE A 143 19.89 2.54 3.20
N VAL A 144 20.52 3.15 2.20
CA VAL A 144 21.37 2.49 1.22
C VAL A 144 22.82 2.96 1.36
N GLY A 145 23.62 2.20 2.11
CA GLY A 145 25.06 2.47 2.22
C GLY A 145 25.91 1.76 1.17
N SER A 146 25.33 0.88 0.35
CA SER A 146 26.07 0.14 -0.67
C SER A 146 26.51 1.05 -1.83
N MET A 147 27.80 1.02 -2.16
CA MET A 147 28.35 1.66 -3.37
C MET A 147 28.21 0.81 -4.65
N SER A 148 27.47 -0.30 -4.62
CA SER A 148 27.35 -1.19 -5.78
C SER A 148 26.56 -0.55 -6.93
N ALA A 149 26.92 -0.86 -8.17
CA ALA A 149 26.19 -0.39 -9.35
C ALA A 149 24.71 -0.83 -9.32
N MET A 150 24.46 -2.06 -8.87
CA MET A 150 23.10 -2.59 -8.71
C MET A 150 22.25 -1.76 -7.74
N ALA A 151 22.82 -1.30 -6.61
CA ALA A 151 22.08 -0.43 -5.68
C ALA A 151 21.67 0.90 -6.34
N GLN A 152 22.52 1.48 -7.20
CA GLN A 152 22.18 2.70 -7.94
C GLN A 152 21.09 2.45 -8.98
N GLN A 153 21.15 1.32 -9.69
CA GLN A 153 20.11 0.91 -10.65
C GLN A 153 18.76 0.71 -9.95
N GLN A 154 18.74 0.08 -8.77
CA GLN A 154 17.53 -0.10 -7.96
C GLN A 154 16.89 1.22 -7.52
N ILE A 155 17.71 2.19 -7.08
CA ILE A 155 17.23 3.52 -6.71
C ILE A 155 16.66 4.25 -7.94
N ALA A 156 17.37 4.24 -9.06
CA ALA A 156 16.93 4.89 -10.30
C ALA A 156 15.64 4.27 -10.85
N ARG A 157 15.53 2.94 -10.79
CA ARG A 157 14.33 2.21 -11.20
C ARG A 157 13.13 2.58 -10.34
N LEU A 158 13.29 2.62 -9.02
CA LEU A 158 12.24 3.07 -8.11
C LEU A 158 11.80 4.51 -8.42
N ALA A 159 12.75 5.43 -8.57
CA ALA A 159 12.47 6.85 -8.87
C ALA A 159 11.72 7.03 -10.20
N SER A 160 11.88 6.12 -11.16
CA SER A 160 11.13 6.14 -12.43
C SER A 160 9.67 5.66 -12.30
N GLN A 161 9.31 5.01 -11.19
CA GLN A 161 8.00 4.37 -11.00
C GLN A 161 7.16 4.98 -9.88
N ARG A 162 7.79 5.75 -8.99
CA ARG A 162 7.22 6.29 -7.76
C ARG A 162 7.81 7.66 -7.48
N ASP A 163 6.98 8.53 -6.90
CA ASP A 163 7.50 9.74 -6.27
C ASP A 163 8.25 9.34 -4.98
N ILE A 164 9.53 9.70 -4.91
CA ILE A 164 10.39 9.40 -3.78
C ILE A 164 11.20 10.64 -3.40
N ARG A 165 11.43 10.83 -2.10
CA ARG A 165 12.43 11.77 -1.63
C ARG A 165 13.79 11.07 -1.58
N LEU A 166 14.68 11.47 -2.48
CA LEU A 166 16.08 11.04 -2.45
C LEU A 166 16.92 12.00 -1.59
N ILE A 167 17.67 11.46 -0.63
CA ILE A 167 18.55 12.23 0.26
C ILE A 167 19.98 11.72 0.12
N ASP A 168 20.84 12.63 -0.32
CA ASP A 168 22.24 12.37 -0.57
C ASP A 168 23.07 12.75 0.66
N ILE A 169 23.63 11.73 1.32
CA ILE A 169 24.59 11.92 2.41
C ILE A 169 25.95 12.19 1.78
N CYS A 170 26.32 13.46 1.75
CA CYS A 170 27.54 13.99 1.14
C CYS A 170 28.53 14.48 2.21
N GLN A 171 29.77 14.79 1.81
CA GLN A 171 30.75 15.50 2.66
C GLN A 171 31.01 14.80 4.00
N LEU A 172 31.24 13.49 3.95
CA LEU A 172 31.22 12.59 5.11
C LEU A 172 32.26 12.94 6.20
N PHE A 173 33.22 13.82 5.91
CA PHE A 173 34.36 14.11 6.79
C PHE A 173 34.78 15.60 6.80
N ALA A 174 33.88 16.54 6.49
CA ALA A 174 34.15 17.97 6.69
C ALA A 174 34.35 18.31 8.19
N THR A 175 34.87 19.50 8.51
CA THR A 175 34.92 20.04 9.88
C THR A 175 33.94 21.20 9.99
N PRO A 176 32.89 21.12 10.84
CA PRO A 176 32.52 20.01 11.72
C PRO A 176 32.07 18.77 10.94
N ALA A 177 32.25 17.58 11.54
CA ALA A 177 31.82 16.32 10.94
C ALA A 177 30.30 16.35 10.68
N TRP A 178 29.89 15.97 9.47
CA TRP A 178 28.47 15.94 9.05
C TRP A 178 27.75 17.29 9.18
N PRO A 179 28.23 18.36 8.52
CA PRO A 179 27.71 19.72 8.75
C PRO A 179 26.23 19.86 8.38
N GLN A 180 25.70 18.96 7.55
CA GLN A 180 24.31 18.95 7.08
C GLN A 180 23.42 17.94 7.82
N ALA A 181 23.90 17.31 8.91
CA ALA A 181 23.16 16.27 9.63
C ALA A 181 21.73 16.69 10.00
N ALA A 182 21.56 17.89 10.56
CA ALA A 182 20.25 18.42 10.91
C ALA A 182 19.34 18.63 9.68
N ALA A 183 19.91 19.10 8.56
CA ALA A 183 19.17 19.31 7.32
C ALA A 183 18.71 17.99 6.71
N TRP A 184 19.56 16.96 6.70
CA TRP A 184 19.17 15.62 6.24
C TRP A 184 18.09 15.01 7.13
N GLN A 185 18.21 15.14 8.46
CA GLN A 185 17.17 14.68 9.38
C GLN A 185 15.83 15.38 9.11
N GLN A 186 15.84 16.70 8.94
CA GLN A 186 14.62 17.46 8.64
C GLN A 186 14.00 17.05 7.29
N ALA A 187 14.81 16.84 6.25
CA ALA A 187 14.34 16.38 4.95
C ALA A 187 13.71 14.97 5.02
N MET A 188 14.31 14.06 5.80
CA MET A 188 13.74 12.73 6.05
C MET A 188 12.37 12.85 6.75
N LEU A 189 12.30 13.65 7.82
CA LEU A 189 11.06 13.87 8.57
C LEU A 189 9.95 14.49 7.70
N GLN A 190 10.31 15.45 6.84
CA GLN A 190 9.37 16.09 5.94
C GLN A 190 8.78 15.07 4.95
N ALA A 191 9.64 14.29 4.27
CA ALA A 191 9.18 13.27 3.33
C ALA A 191 8.23 12.26 3.99
N LEU A 192 8.57 11.79 5.19
CA LEU A 192 7.74 10.82 5.90
C LEU A 192 6.39 11.40 6.35
N ARG A 193 6.31 12.70 6.67
CA ARG A 193 5.05 13.41 7.00
C ARG A 193 4.19 13.65 5.77
N GLU A 194 4.81 13.91 4.62
CA GLU A 194 4.13 14.09 3.33
C GLU A 194 3.63 12.76 2.73
N GLY A 195 3.93 11.63 3.37
CA GLY A 195 3.54 10.30 2.87
C GLY A 195 4.44 9.78 1.75
N VAL A 196 5.59 10.42 1.50
CA VAL A 196 6.50 10.10 0.38
C VAL A 196 7.59 9.15 0.85
N HIS A 197 7.87 8.09 0.09
CA HIS A 197 8.96 7.17 0.40
C HIS A 197 10.30 7.91 0.42
N CYS A 198 11.09 7.67 1.46
CA CYS A 198 12.37 8.35 1.67
C CYS A 198 13.51 7.37 1.41
N VAL A 199 14.41 7.70 0.50
CA VAL A 199 15.60 6.91 0.18
C VAL A 199 16.84 7.72 0.52
N VAL A 200 17.62 7.23 1.47
CA VAL A 200 18.90 7.82 1.88
C VAL A 200 20.02 7.02 1.24
N ARG A 201 20.95 7.68 0.54
CA ARG A 201 22.12 7.02 -0.06
C ARG A 201 23.42 7.78 0.22
N THR A 202 24.52 7.02 0.27
CA THR A 202 25.88 7.56 0.44
C THR A 202 26.65 7.71 -0.86
N THR A 203 26.17 7.08 -1.93
CA THR A 203 26.81 7.11 -3.26
C THR A 203 25.84 7.73 -4.26
N GLN A 204 26.25 8.82 -4.88
CA GLN A 204 25.54 9.57 -5.91
C GLN A 204 25.99 9.20 -7.32
N GLN A 205 27.28 8.86 -7.47
CA GLN A 205 27.91 8.52 -8.74
C GLN A 205 28.80 7.29 -8.57
N ALA A 206 28.86 6.43 -9.60
CA ALA A 206 29.63 5.19 -9.58
C ALA A 206 31.12 5.44 -9.25
N ASP A 207 31.64 6.59 -9.67
CA ASP A 207 33.06 6.92 -9.64
C ASP A 207 33.56 7.23 -8.23
N GLN A 208 32.67 7.57 -7.29
CA GLN A 208 33.02 7.90 -5.91
C GLN A 208 33.72 6.75 -5.19
N ARG A 209 33.49 5.50 -5.60
CA ARG A 209 34.20 4.34 -5.05
C ARG A 209 35.72 4.41 -5.28
N HIS A 210 36.16 5.13 -6.31
CA HIS A 210 37.58 5.32 -6.63
C HIS A 210 38.22 6.41 -5.76
N ALA A 211 37.44 7.31 -5.15
CA ALA A 211 37.92 8.35 -4.24
C ALA A 211 38.18 7.85 -2.80
N ILE A 212 37.81 6.61 -2.46
CA ILE A 212 37.90 6.08 -1.09
C ILE A 212 39.34 6.09 -0.54
N ALA A 213 40.33 5.75 -1.38
CA ALA A 213 41.73 5.76 -0.95
C ALA A 213 42.21 7.17 -0.60
N GLN A 214 41.84 8.16 -1.43
CA GLN A 214 42.16 9.56 -1.20
C GLN A 214 41.49 10.09 0.08
N LEU A 215 40.21 9.75 0.31
CA LEU A 215 39.50 10.13 1.53
C LEU A 215 40.16 9.54 2.78
N CYS A 216 40.57 8.27 2.74
CA CYS A 216 41.29 7.63 3.83
C CYS A 216 42.60 8.37 4.16
N GLN A 217 43.36 8.77 3.14
CA GLN A 217 44.59 9.52 3.30
C GLN A 217 44.34 10.94 3.87
N GLN A 218 43.37 11.66 3.31
CA GLN A 218 43.02 13.03 3.73
C GLN A 218 42.59 13.10 5.20
N HIS A 219 41.82 12.10 5.66
CA HIS A 219 41.29 12.07 7.01
C HIS A 219 42.08 11.19 7.98
N GLN A 220 43.22 10.63 7.52
CA GLN A 220 44.10 9.77 8.31
C GLN A 220 43.35 8.60 8.98
N VAL A 221 42.51 7.92 8.21
CA VAL A 221 41.71 6.77 8.66
C VAL A 221 41.92 5.55 7.77
N THR A 222 41.71 4.36 8.31
CA THR A 222 41.65 3.13 7.52
C THR A 222 40.31 3.04 6.77
N ARG A 223 40.25 2.20 5.73
CA ARG A 223 38.99 1.90 5.01
C ARG A 223 37.91 1.35 5.95
N GLN A 224 38.29 0.53 6.92
CA GLN A 224 37.38 0.00 7.92
C GLN A 224 36.81 1.12 8.80
N GLN A 225 37.66 1.97 9.37
CA GLN A 225 37.24 3.11 10.18
C GLN A 225 36.34 4.07 9.39
N LEU A 226 36.64 4.28 8.10
CA LEU A 226 35.81 5.08 7.20
C LEU A 226 34.39 4.49 7.10
N GLY A 227 34.29 3.19 6.80
CA GLY A 227 33.01 2.49 6.69
C GLY A 227 32.22 2.48 8.00
N GLU A 228 32.89 2.20 9.13
CA GLU A 228 32.29 2.21 10.46
C GLU A 228 31.73 3.59 10.82
N ARG A 229 32.45 4.68 10.56
CA ARG A 229 31.97 6.05 10.79
C ARG A 229 30.71 6.36 9.97
N ILE A 230 30.65 5.93 8.71
CA ILE A 230 29.49 6.11 7.85
C ILE A 230 28.30 5.31 8.39
N CYS A 231 28.51 4.04 8.76
CA CYS A 231 27.46 3.18 9.28
C CYS A 231 26.91 3.71 10.61
N GLN A 232 27.77 4.15 11.52
CA GLN A 232 27.38 4.77 12.80
C GLN A 232 26.56 6.03 12.57
N PHE A 233 26.97 6.89 11.64
CA PHE A 233 26.23 8.10 11.30
C PHE A 233 24.83 7.78 10.76
N LEU A 234 24.74 6.89 9.76
CA LEU A 234 23.46 6.46 9.19
C LEU A 234 22.55 5.83 10.25
N ALA A 235 23.12 5.04 11.17
CA ALA A 235 22.39 4.41 12.26
C ALA A 235 21.81 5.43 13.24
N GLN A 236 22.62 6.40 13.68
CA GLN A 236 22.16 7.48 14.57
C GLN A 236 21.11 8.36 13.90
N LEU A 237 21.31 8.72 12.64
CA LEU A 237 20.35 9.50 11.86
C LEU A 237 19.02 8.75 11.72
N THR A 238 19.06 7.45 11.40
CA THR A 238 17.88 6.60 11.28
C THR A 238 17.12 6.52 12.60
N ARG A 239 17.81 6.23 13.72
CA ARG A 239 17.21 6.21 15.05
C ARG A 239 16.56 7.55 15.40
N ALA A 240 17.26 8.67 15.17
CA ALA A 240 16.75 10.00 15.47
C ALA A 240 15.47 10.33 14.68
N VAL A 241 15.39 9.94 13.40
CA VAL A 241 14.18 10.09 12.59
C VAL A 241 13.05 9.20 13.11
N CYS A 242 13.34 7.92 13.37
CA CYS A 242 12.32 6.98 13.85
C CYS A 242 11.77 7.29 15.24
N ALA A 243 12.54 7.97 16.09
CA ALA A 243 12.07 8.48 17.38
C ALA A 243 10.98 9.56 17.24
N HIS A 244 10.91 10.26 16.09
CA HIS A 244 9.89 11.28 15.83
C HIS A 244 8.74 10.78 14.95
N ILE A 245 9.03 9.90 13.97
CA ILE A 245 8.02 9.34 13.07
C ILE A 245 8.41 7.92 12.65
N GLN A 246 7.51 6.97 12.87
CA GLN A 246 7.74 5.59 12.42
C GLN A 246 7.35 5.44 10.94
N PRO A 247 8.24 4.95 10.06
CA PRO A 247 7.86 4.57 8.70
C PRO A 247 7.00 3.30 8.72
N ALA A 248 6.38 2.93 7.60
CA ALA A 248 5.73 1.61 7.50
C ALA A 248 6.72 0.44 7.54
N GLY A 249 7.97 0.71 7.17
CA GLY A 249 9.03 -0.27 7.18
C GLY A 249 10.39 0.37 6.96
N LEU A 250 11.43 -0.37 7.34
CA LEU A 250 12.82 -0.02 7.04
C LEU A 250 13.37 -0.95 5.98
N PHE A 251 14.01 -0.37 4.96
CA PHE A 251 14.81 -1.12 4.00
C PHE A 251 16.28 -0.77 4.17
N LEU A 252 17.10 -1.73 4.58
CA LEU A 252 18.50 -1.52 4.91
C LEU A 252 19.39 -2.26 3.89
N SER A 253 20.17 -1.52 3.11
CA SER A 253 21.00 -2.08 2.04
C SER A 253 22.49 -1.86 2.32
N GLY A 254 23.21 -2.98 2.41
CA GLY A 254 24.55 -3.09 2.97
C GLY A 254 24.52 -3.80 4.33
N GLY A 255 25.30 -4.87 4.47
CA GLY A 255 25.32 -5.67 5.70
C GLY A 255 25.73 -4.85 6.93
N ASP A 256 26.79 -4.06 6.80
CA ASP A 256 27.31 -3.22 7.88
C ASP A 256 26.31 -2.13 8.30
N VAL A 257 25.58 -1.55 7.33
CA VAL A 257 24.51 -0.57 7.61
C VAL A 257 23.35 -1.24 8.34
N ALA A 258 22.91 -2.42 7.88
CA ALA A 258 21.82 -3.14 8.51
C ALA A 258 22.13 -3.48 9.97
N ILE A 259 23.36 -3.96 10.24
CA ILE A 259 23.84 -4.27 11.60
C ILE A 259 23.91 -3.00 12.45
N ALA A 260 24.54 -1.93 11.95
CA ALA A 260 24.70 -0.70 12.70
C ALA A 260 23.36 -0.05 13.07
N VAL A 261 22.41 -0.01 12.11
CA VAL A 261 21.05 0.51 12.35
C VAL A 261 20.32 -0.37 13.38
N ALA A 262 20.38 -1.70 13.25
CA ALA A 262 19.76 -2.61 14.21
C ALA A 262 20.31 -2.40 15.63
N GLN A 263 21.63 -2.29 15.78
CA GLN A 263 22.29 -2.02 17.06
C GLN A 263 21.89 -0.66 17.64
N ALA A 264 21.85 0.39 16.82
CA ALA A 264 21.43 1.72 17.28
C ALA A 264 19.97 1.75 17.74
N LEU A 265 19.10 0.91 17.16
CA LEU A 265 17.72 0.71 17.58
C LEU A 265 17.59 -0.23 18.79
N GLY A 266 18.69 -0.69 19.39
CA GLY A 266 18.70 -1.59 20.55
C GLY A 266 18.41 -3.06 20.24
N ALA A 267 18.34 -3.44 18.95
CA ALA A 267 17.99 -4.80 18.57
C ALA A 267 19.03 -5.82 19.05
N SER A 268 18.54 -6.95 19.57
CA SER A 268 19.34 -8.11 19.96
C SER A 268 19.35 -9.23 18.91
N GLY A 269 18.49 -9.11 17.89
CA GLY A 269 18.35 -10.11 16.83
C GLY A 269 17.35 -9.68 15.76
N PHE A 270 17.16 -10.55 14.78
CA PHE A 270 16.25 -10.34 13.65
C PHE A 270 15.45 -11.61 13.40
N GLN A 271 14.13 -11.55 13.59
CA GLN A 271 13.24 -12.67 13.30
C GLN A 271 12.82 -12.59 11.84
N ILE A 272 13.36 -13.50 11.03
CA ILE A 272 13.05 -13.63 9.60
C ILE A 272 11.64 -14.21 9.46
N GLN A 273 10.78 -13.53 8.69
CA GLN A 273 9.42 -13.94 8.38
C GLN A 273 9.27 -14.44 6.93
N GLY A 274 10.23 -14.14 6.07
CA GLY A 274 10.29 -14.65 4.71
C GLY A 274 11.24 -13.87 3.82
N LEU A 275 11.06 -14.01 2.51
CA LEU A 275 11.87 -13.36 1.48
C LEU A 275 10.98 -12.50 0.57
N VAL A 276 11.48 -11.34 0.18
CA VAL A 276 10.95 -10.51 -0.90
C VAL A 276 11.91 -10.58 -2.08
N ALA A 277 11.37 -10.59 -3.30
CA ALA A 277 12.15 -10.71 -4.55
C ALA A 277 13.09 -11.94 -4.60
N GLY A 278 12.91 -12.95 -3.73
CA GLY A 278 13.76 -14.14 -3.63
C GLY A 278 15.10 -13.96 -2.91
N TYR A 279 15.55 -12.73 -2.62
CA TYR A 279 16.87 -12.46 -2.02
C TYR A 279 16.90 -11.35 -0.96
N VAL A 280 15.74 -10.76 -0.61
CA VAL A 280 15.63 -9.76 0.47
C VAL A 280 14.92 -10.38 1.68
N PRO A 281 15.63 -10.80 2.73
CA PRO A 281 15.00 -11.19 3.99
C PRO A 281 14.16 -10.05 4.56
N HIS A 282 12.91 -10.36 4.90
CA HIS A 282 12.03 -9.47 5.64
C HIS A 282 11.62 -10.10 6.97
N GLY A 283 11.38 -9.26 7.96
CA GLY A 283 11.12 -9.70 9.32
C GLY A 283 10.93 -8.54 10.29
N VAL A 284 11.19 -8.79 11.57
CA VAL A 284 11.14 -7.78 12.62
C VAL A 284 12.39 -7.84 13.49
N LEU A 285 12.84 -6.68 13.99
CA LEU A 285 13.95 -6.62 14.95
C LEU A 285 13.46 -7.05 16.35
N LEU A 286 14.27 -7.86 17.04
CA LEU A 286 13.97 -8.37 18.37
C LEU A 286 14.53 -7.44 19.45
N ASN A 287 13.71 -7.11 20.46
CA ASN A 287 14.08 -6.23 21.57
C ASN A 287 14.55 -4.83 21.12
N SER A 288 13.99 -4.32 20.02
CA SER A 288 14.29 -3.00 19.47
C SER A 288 13.30 -1.94 19.96
N GLU A 289 13.72 -0.67 19.97
CA GLU A 289 12.89 0.51 20.23
C GLU A 289 11.69 0.61 19.26
N LEU A 290 11.80 -0.02 18.09
CA LEU A 290 10.77 -0.06 17.04
C LEU A 290 10.27 -1.48 16.82
N HIS A 291 8.96 -1.62 16.61
CA HIS A 291 8.30 -2.85 16.20
C HIS A 291 7.62 -2.66 14.84
N LEU A 292 8.43 -2.70 13.79
CA LEU A 292 8.01 -2.51 12.40
C LEU A 292 8.69 -3.53 11.48
N PRO A 293 8.14 -3.77 10.26
CA PRO A 293 8.79 -4.55 9.23
C PRO A 293 10.18 -4.00 8.86
N VAL A 294 11.19 -4.85 8.92
CA VAL A 294 12.55 -4.55 8.47
C VAL A 294 12.94 -5.50 7.35
N MET A 295 13.51 -4.95 6.30
CA MET A 295 14.09 -5.67 5.17
C MET A 295 15.58 -5.38 5.12
N THR A 296 16.38 -6.42 4.90
CA THR A 296 17.82 -6.27 4.73
C THR A 296 18.26 -6.83 3.39
N LYS A 297 19.19 -6.15 2.73
CA LYS A 297 19.75 -6.61 1.45
C LYS A 297 21.26 -6.48 1.47
N ALA A 298 21.95 -7.55 1.09
CA ALA A 298 23.38 -7.49 0.86
C ALA A 298 23.73 -6.56 -0.32
N GLY A 299 24.90 -5.90 -0.24
CA GLY A 299 25.38 -5.04 -1.32
C GLY A 299 25.56 -5.84 -2.62
N GLY A 300 25.08 -5.33 -3.75
CA GLY A 300 25.19 -5.99 -5.05
C GLY A 300 24.17 -7.09 -5.36
N PHE A 301 23.35 -7.54 -4.40
CA PHE A 301 22.31 -8.54 -4.65
C PHE A 301 21.04 -7.96 -5.27
N GLY A 302 20.35 -8.83 -6.00
CA GLY A 302 19.07 -8.56 -6.66
C GLY A 302 19.19 -7.94 -8.05
N ASP A 303 18.04 -7.69 -8.66
CA ASP A 303 17.90 -6.97 -9.94
C ASP A 303 17.45 -5.52 -9.72
N GLU A 304 17.28 -4.74 -10.79
CA GLU A 304 16.88 -3.34 -10.72
C GLU A 304 15.49 -3.12 -10.10
N ASN A 305 14.60 -4.12 -10.09
CA ASN A 305 13.24 -4.00 -9.53
C ASN A 305 13.18 -4.33 -8.04
N THR A 306 14.22 -4.95 -7.47
CA THR A 306 14.31 -5.35 -6.04
C THR A 306 13.74 -4.33 -5.06
N LEU A 307 14.18 -3.07 -5.13
CA LEU A 307 13.79 -2.04 -4.17
C LEU A 307 12.31 -1.64 -4.36
N ALA A 308 11.83 -1.60 -5.60
CA ALA A 308 10.43 -1.34 -5.90
C ALA A 308 9.53 -2.49 -5.41
N GLU A 309 9.97 -3.74 -5.51
CA GLU A 309 9.25 -4.90 -4.97
C GLU A 309 9.22 -4.90 -3.45
N ALA A 310 10.34 -4.56 -2.79
CA ALA A 310 10.42 -4.41 -1.34
C ALA A 310 9.44 -3.34 -0.82
N ILE A 311 9.39 -2.17 -1.46
CA ILE A 311 8.44 -1.12 -1.09
C ILE A 311 7.00 -1.58 -1.32
N ARG A 312 6.70 -2.17 -2.48
CA ARG A 312 5.36 -2.70 -2.79
C ARG A 312 4.90 -3.76 -1.79
N PHE A 313 5.81 -4.58 -1.29
CA PHE A 313 5.51 -5.56 -0.25
C PHE A 313 5.07 -4.88 1.05
N ILE A 314 5.77 -3.82 1.48
CA ILE A 314 5.38 -3.04 2.67
C ILE A 314 4.05 -2.33 2.46
N GLU A 315 3.83 -1.71 1.29
CA GLU A 315 2.57 -1.06 0.93
C GLU A 315 1.40 -2.04 1.15
N LYS A 316 1.49 -3.25 0.58
CA LYS A 316 0.45 -4.28 0.73
C LYS A 316 0.24 -4.72 2.19
N LYS A 317 1.32 -5.00 2.93
CA LYS A 317 1.23 -5.41 4.34
C LYS A 317 0.70 -4.32 5.28
N SER A 318 0.92 -3.05 4.95
CA SER A 318 0.46 -1.93 5.77
C SER A 318 -1.02 -1.60 5.53
N SER A 319 -1.58 -2.13 4.43
CA SER A 319 -2.99 -2.04 4.07
C SER A 319 -3.84 -3.21 4.60
N GLU A 320 -3.21 -4.26 5.14
CA GLU A 320 -3.85 -5.39 5.84
C GLU A 320 -4.05 -5.08 7.34
#